data_AF-A0A067G292-F1
#
_entry.id   AF-A0A067G292-F1
#
_cell.length_a   1.000
_cell.length_b   1.000
_cell.length_c   1.000
_cell.angle_alpha   90.00
_cell.angle_beta   90.00
_cell.angle_gamma   90.00
#
_symmetry.space_group_name_H-M   'P 1'
#
loop_
_entity.id
_entity.type
_entity.pdbx_description
1 polymer ?
#
loop_
_entity_poly.entity_id
_entity_poly.type
_entity_poly.pdbx_seq_one_letter_code
_entity_poly.pdbx_strand_id
1 'polypeptide(L)'
;SSSRTVVGHVKLKSLHWDKVATNVDHSMVWNEINDGSLRFDDEQIENLFGYSTINRRLYERSKTSMSSGSSNAAPTAELFILEPRKCQNTAIVLRSLAISQKEIIEALLDGQGLSIDILEKLAKLSSSQDDANTFLFHILKVIPSAFTRVNAMLFRSNYKSEILQLKESLQALEMGYNELRTRVIFLKLLEAILKAGNKMNAGTSRGNAQRFNLSALRKLSDVKSTNGKTTLLYFVVEQRDNKYLKQRLPAVEGLSNEFNNVNKAVRIELDTFINTYSALASRVVEIWELVTHCASSEKGGFLKEMKGLLEECKEELKLVRNDQNRTMELVKRTTKYYQAGGSKEKWGHPLQLFVIVKEFLDMVDTVCADISRNLQKKNGTTSVASSPPL
;
A
#
# COMPACT_ATOMS: atom_id res chain seq x y z
N SER A 1 -70.13 10.12 -10.80
CA SER A 1 -68.72 10.23 -11.22
C SER A 1 -67.88 10.66 -10.03
N SER A 2 -67.23 9.70 -9.36
CA SER A 2 -66.44 9.99 -8.16
C SER A 2 -65.02 10.43 -8.53
N SER A 3 -64.67 11.64 -8.09
CA SER A 3 -63.35 12.25 -8.23
C SER A 3 -62.31 11.48 -7.41
N ARG A 4 -61.25 10.97 -8.05
CA ARG A 4 -60.05 10.45 -7.35
C ARG A 4 -59.21 11.63 -6.87
N THR A 5 -59.10 11.76 -5.56
CA THR A 5 -58.11 12.58 -4.86
C THR A 5 -56.69 12.13 -5.21
N VAL A 6 -55.87 13.07 -5.67
CA VAL A 6 -54.42 12.89 -5.84
C VAL A 6 -53.79 12.86 -4.45
N VAL A 7 -53.34 11.69 -4.00
CA VAL A 7 -52.56 11.54 -2.77
C VAL A 7 -51.15 12.05 -3.04
N GLY A 8 -50.70 13.09 -2.31
CA GLY A 8 -49.33 13.56 -2.38
C GLY A 8 -48.40 12.57 -1.67
N HIS A 9 -47.46 11.98 -2.39
CA HIS A 9 -46.47 11.06 -1.81
C HIS A 9 -45.59 11.75 -0.77
N VAL A 10 -45.37 11.09 0.36
CA VAL A 10 -44.46 11.56 1.42
C VAL A 10 -43.03 11.49 0.89
N LYS A 11 -42.30 12.62 0.96
CA LYS A 11 -40.88 12.62 0.58
C LYS A 11 -40.10 11.74 1.57
N LEU A 12 -39.40 10.75 1.05
CA LEU A 12 -38.56 9.83 1.82
C LEU A 12 -37.13 10.36 1.92
N LYS A 13 -36.40 9.92 2.96
CA LYS A 13 -34.94 10.10 3.03
C LYS A 13 -34.28 9.33 1.88
N SER A 14 -33.33 9.97 1.20
CA SER A 14 -32.59 9.35 0.09
C SER A 14 -31.61 8.28 0.58
N LEU A 15 -31.60 7.14 -0.11
CA LEU A 15 -30.53 6.16 -0.03
C LEU A 15 -29.46 6.55 -1.06
N HIS A 16 -28.25 6.85 -0.60
CA HIS A 16 -27.15 7.32 -1.45
C HIS A 16 -26.33 6.14 -1.98
N TRP A 17 -26.88 5.44 -2.97
CA TRP A 17 -26.18 4.38 -3.71
C TRP A 17 -25.57 4.91 -5.02
N ASP A 18 -24.50 4.29 -5.48
CA ASP A 18 -23.95 4.54 -6.81
C ASP A 18 -24.63 3.63 -7.83
N LYS A 19 -25.30 4.22 -8.81
CA LYS A 19 -25.98 3.46 -9.86
C LYS A 19 -24.94 2.91 -10.84
N VAL A 20 -24.87 1.59 -10.94
CA VAL A 20 -23.99 0.89 -11.89
C VAL A 20 -24.76 0.59 -13.19
N ALA A 21 -24.14 0.85 -14.34
CA ALA A 21 -24.71 0.51 -15.64
C ALA A 21 -24.63 -1.01 -15.90
N THR A 22 -25.65 -1.56 -16.54
CA THR A 22 -25.65 -2.97 -16.97
C THR A 22 -24.52 -3.20 -17.97
N ASN A 23 -23.63 -4.14 -17.68
CA ASN A 23 -22.57 -4.58 -18.60
C ASN A 23 -23.08 -5.78 -19.41
N VAL A 24 -22.93 -5.72 -20.72
CA VAL A 24 -23.43 -6.74 -21.66
C VAL A 24 -22.47 -7.92 -21.81
N ASP A 25 -21.20 -7.75 -21.44
CA ASP A 25 -20.12 -8.72 -21.67
C ASP A 25 -19.97 -9.77 -20.56
N HIS A 26 -20.66 -9.62 -19.44
CA HIS A 26 -20.69 -10.64 -18.38
C HIS A 26 -22.02 -10.65 -17.64
N SER A 27 -22.48 -11.84 -17.26
CA SER A 27 -23.70 -11.98 -16.46
C SER A 27 -23.48 -11.40 -15.06
N MET A 28 -24.37 -10.53 -14.61
CA MET A 28 -24.41 -10.00 -13.25
C MET A 28 -25.51 -10.68 -12.46
N VAL A 29 -25.35 -10.72 -11.13
CA VAL A 29 -26.41 -11.17 -10.21
C VAL A 29 -27.74 -10.43 -10.42
N TRP A 30 -27.67 -9.15 -10.82
CA TRP A 30 -28.84 -8.32 -11.10
C TRP A 30 -29.68 -8.83 -12.29
N ASN A 31 -29.10 -9.62 -13.19
CA ASN A 31 -29.82 -10.22 -14.31
C ASN A 31 -30.74 -11.37 -13.88
N GLU A 32 -30.49 -11.95 -12.70
CA GLU A 32 -31.32 -13.01 -12.11
C GLU A 32 -32.39 -12.46 -11.16
N ILE A 33 -32.32 -11.16 -10.82
CA ILE A 33 -33.23 -10.47 -9.90
C ILE A 33 -34.20 -9.62 -10.72
N ASN A 34 -35.32 -10.20 -11.12
CA ASN A 34 -36.36 -9.53 -11.91
C ASN A 34 -37.58 -9.19 -11.05
N ASP A 35 -37.91 -7.90 -10.95
CA ASP A 35 -39.09 -7.28 -10.32
C ASP A 35 -39.48 -7.72 -8.88
N GLY A 36 -38.67 -8.59 -8.26
CA GLY A 36 -38.75 -9.03 -6.85
C GLY A 36 -40.03 -9.79 -6.47
N SER A 37 -39.90 -10.94 -5.81
CA SER A 37 -41.04 -11.59 -5.13
C SER A 37 -41.38 -10.91 -3.79
N LEU A 38 -40.46 -10.11 -3.27
CA LEU A 38 -40.58 -9.42 -2.00
C LEU A 38 -41.25 -8.06 -2.21
N ARG A 39 -42.42 -7.88 -1.61
CA ARG A 39 -43.11 -6.59 -1.52
C ARG A 39 -42.90 -6.02 -0.12
N PHE A 40 -42.59 -4.73 -0.06
CA PHE A 40 -42.54 -4.00 1.19
C PHE A 40 -43.85 -3.24 1.40
N ASP A 41 -44.21 -3.02 2.65
CA ASP A 41 -45.33 -2.17 3.02
C ASP A 41 -44.89 -0.71 2.85
N ASP A 42 -45.40 -0.06 1.80
CA ASP A 42 -45.07 1.33 1.46
C ASP A 42 -45.43 2.30 2.60
N GLU A 43 -46.51 2.01 3.34
CA GLU A 43 -46.96 2.86 4.46
C GLU A 43 -45.98 2.75 5.64
N GLN A 44 -45.42 1.57 5.90
CA GLN A 44 -44.35 1.41 6.89
C GLN A 44 -43.06 2.11 6.47
N ILE A 45 -42.68 2.04 5.19
CA ILE A 45 -41.50 2.74 4.68
C ILE A 45 -41.69 4.26 4.82
N GLU A 46 -42.87 4.78 4.46
CA GLU A 46 -43.20 6.20 4.62
C GLU A 46 -43.20 6.65 6.09
N ASN A 47 -43.72 5.83 7.00
CA ASN A 47 -43.73 6.15 8.43
C ASN A 47 -42.34 6.12 9.07
N LEU A 48 -41.49 5.17 8.69
CA LEU A 48 -40.16 4.99 9.27
C LEU A 48 -39.10 5.92 8.64
N PHE A 49 -39.21 6.19 7.33
CA PHE A 49 -38.19 6.88 6.54
C PHE A 49 -38.67 8.17 5.88
N GLY A 50 -39.95 8.53 6.03
CA GLY A 50 -40.48 9.83 5.64
C GLY A 50 -39.89 10.98 6.48
N TYR A 51 -39.87 12.19 5.91
CA TYR A 51 -39.54 13.39 6.68
C TYR A 51 -40.68 13.69 7.67
N SER A 52 -40.46 13.44 8.98
CA SER A 52 -41.49 13.62 10.01
C SER A 52 -42.07 15.04 10.07
N THR A 53 -43.35 15.14 10.43
CA THR A 53 -44.16 16.37 10.56
C THR A 53 -43.58 17.43 11.53
N ILE A 54 -42.66 17.04 12.42
CA ILE A 54 -41.92 17.96 13.30
C ILE A 54 -41.00 18.89 12.49
N ASN A 55 -40.39 18.39 11.40
CA ASN A 55 -39.57 19.21 10.50
C ASN A 55 -40.41 20.13 9.61
N ARG A 56 -41.69 19.79 9.35
CA ARG A 56 -42.61 20.64 8.60
C ARG A 56 -42.99 21.91 9.37
N ARG A 57 -43.10 21.84 10.71
CA ARG A 57 -43.41 23.03 11.55
C ARG A 57 -42.29 24.06 11.58
N LEU A 58 -41.03 23.65 11.40
CA LEU A 58 -39.90 24.59 11.24
C LEU A 58 -39.86 25.22 9.83
N TYR A 59 -40.40 24.53 8.83
CA TYR A 59 -40.49 25.01 7.45
C TYR A 59 -41.71 25.93 7.18
N GLU A 60 -42.82 25.73 7.90
CA GLU A 60 -44.01 26.58 7.78
C GLU A 60 -43.96 27.83 8.66
N ARG A 61 -43.27 27.78 9.81
CA ARG A 61 -43.06 28.95 10.69
C ARG A 61 -42.18 30.03 10.05
N SER A 62 -41.30 29.66 9.13
CA SER A 62 -40.47 30.58 8.35
C SER A 62 -41.19 31.19 7.14
N LYS A 63 -42.39 30.70 6.78
CA LYS A 63 -43.23 31.29 5.72
C LYS A 63 -44.36 32.20 6.23
N THR A 64 -44.73 32.13 7.50
CA THR A 64 -45.85 32.92 8.05
C THR A 64 -45.46 34.24 8.71
N SER A 65 -44.17 34.60 8.73
CA SER A 65 -43.72 35.85 9.37
C SER A 65 -43.41 37.01 8.42
N MET A 66 -43.68 36.93 7.12
CA MET A 66 -43.63 38.11 6.24
C MET A 66 -44.68 38.08 5.13
N SER A 67 -45.90 38.53 5.45
CA SER A 67 -46.77 39.17 4.47
C SER A 67 -47.51 40.35 5.09
N SER A 68 -46.84 41.49 5.17
CA SER A 68 -47.44 42.83 4.93
C SER A 68 -46.41 43.94 5.12
N GLY A 69 -46.10 44.67 4.04
CA GLY A 69 -45.70 46.08 4.15
C GLY A 69 -44.30 46.48 3.68
N SER A 70 -44.16 46.71 2.37
CA SER A 70 -43.39 47.77 1.68
C SER A 70 -41.88 47.99 1.92
N SER A 71 -41.21 48.05 0.76
CA SER A 71 -40.05 48.88 0.37
C SER A 71 -38.60 48.41 0.63
N ASN A 72 -37.92 48.28 -0.52
CA ASN A 72 -36.52 48.53 -0.83
C ASN A 72 -35.53 47.35 -0.90
N ALA A 73 -35.01 47.23 -2.13
CA ALA A 73 -33.96 46.37 -2.70
C ALA A 73 -32.81 45.92 -1.78
N ALA A 74 -32.52 44.60 -1.81
CA ALA A 74 -31.18 43.96 -1.88
C ALA A 74 -31.34 42.41 -2.01
N PRO A 75 -30.25 41.62 -2.16
CA PRO A 75 -29.97 40.74 -3.29
C PRO A 75 -30.50 39.29 -3.15
N THR A 76 -30.61 38.61 -4.29
CA THR A 76 -30.83 37.16 -4.42
C THR A 76 -29.78 36.35 -3.65
N ALA A 77 -30.17 35.83 -2.48
CA ALA A 77 -29.46 34.76 -1.80
C ALA A 77 -30.09 33.42 -2.22
N GLU A 78 -29.49 32.77 -3.22
CA GLU A 78 -29.68 31.33 -3.45
C GLU A 78 -29.11 30.58 -2.26
N LEU A 79 -29.98 30.22 -1.32
CA LEU A 79 -29.66 29.40 -0.16
C LEU A 79 -29.58 27.93 -0.62
N PHE A 80 -28.38 27.49 -1.01
CA PHE A 80 -28.08 26.08 -1.20
C PHE A 80 -28.36 25.33 0.12
N ILE A 81 -29.35 24.44 0.09
CA ILE A 81 -29.73 23.61 1.24
C ILE A 81 -28.73 22.46 1.34
N LEU A 82 -27.72 22.63 2.20
CA LEU A 82 -26.75 21.60 2.57
C LEU A 82 -27.37 20.49 3.45
N GLU A 83 -26.83 19.27 3.37
CA GLU A 83 -27.23 18.14 4.22
C GLU A 83 -26.75 18.32 5.69
N PRO A 84 -27.66 18.36 6.69
CA PRO A 84 -27.31 18.65 8.09
C PRO A 84 -26.25 17.73 8.73
N ARG A 85 -26.11 16.48 8.27
CA ARG A 85 -25.12 15.53 8.79
C ARG A 85 -23.70 15.81 8.31
N LYS A 86 -23.52 16.27 7.07
CA LYS A 86 -22.21 16.64 6.51
C LYS A 86 -21.68 17.90 7.18
N CYS A 87 -22.54 18.90 7.40
CA CYS A 87 -22.21 20.10 8.16
C CYS A 87 -21.73 19.78 9.59
N GLN A 88 -22.38 18.81 10.26
CA GLN A 88 -21.99 18.36 11.60
C GLN A 88 -20.58 17.74 11.60
N ASN A 89 -20.27 16.87 10.63
CA ASN A 89 -18.96 16.21 10.53
C ASN A 89 -17.84 17.24 10.30
N THR A 90 -18.03 18.18 9.38
CA THR A 90 -17.08 19.27 9.14
C THR A 90 -16.91 20.16 10.38
N ALA A 91 -18.01 20.51 11.08
CA ALA A 91 -17.95 21.30 12.30
C ALA A 91 -17.26 20.56 13.47
N ILE A 92 -17.38 19.23 13.54
CA ILE A 92 -16.66 18.39 14.51
C ILE A 92 -15.17 18.38 14.19
N VAL A 93 -14.80 18.17 12.91
CA VAL A 93 -13.39 18.22 12.49
C VAL A 93 -12.79 19.57 12.84
N LEU A 94 -13.44 20.67 12.49
CA LEU A 94 -12.97 22.03 12.79
C LEU A 94 -12.84 22.29 14.30
N ARG A 95 -13.82 21.88 15.11
CA ARG A 95 -13.73 21.97 16.58
C ARG A 95 -12.60 21.11 17.16
N SER A 96 -12.27 19.99 16.53
CA SER A 96 -11.18 19.11 16.95
C SER A 96 -9.78 19.63 16.63
N LEU A 97 -9.66 20.64 15.76
CA LEU A 97 -8.35 21.17 15.36
C LEU A 97 -7.70 22.05 16.44
N ALA A 98 -8.48 22.53 17.42
CA ALA A 98 -8.02 23.40 18.50
C ALA A 98 -7.13 24.59 18.04
N ILE A 99 -7.33 25.04 16.80
CA ILE A 99 -6.60 26.13 16.13
C ILE A 99 -7.61 27.15 15.61
N SER A 100 -7.28 28.42 15.71
CA SER A 100 -8.15 29.49 15.24
C SER A 100 -8.12 29.62 13.71
N GLN A 101 -9.18 30.21 13.15
CA GLN A 101 -9.24 30.53 11.72
C GLN A 101 -8.10 31.46 11.28
N LYS A 102 -7.77 32.42 12.14
CA LYS A 102 -6.71 33.41 11.89
C LYS A 102 -5.35 32.72 11.79
N GLU A 103 -5.05 31.82 12.71
CA GLU A 103 -3.79 31.04 12.69
C GLU A 103 -3.70 30.16 11.44
N ILE A 104 -4.80 29.53 10.99
CA ILE A 104 -4.80 28.78 9.72
C ILE A 104 -4.49 29.70 8.55
N ILE A 105 -5.11 30.88 8.48
CA ILE A 105 -4.90 31.84 7.39
C ILE A 105 -3.44 32.30 7.36
N GLU A 106 -2.89 32.71 8.51
CA GLU A 106 -1.49 33.16 8.64
C GLU A 106 -0.53 32.03 8.23
N ALA A 107 -0.74 30.81 8.72
CA ALA A 107 0.09 29.66 8.38
C ALA A 107 0.07 29.30 6.89
N LEU A 108 -1.08 29.44 6.21
CA LEU A 108 -1.21 29.22 4.77
C LEU A 108 -0.57 30.33 3.93
N LEU A 109 -0.55 31.57 4.43
CA LEU A 109 0.16 32.68 3.79
C LEU A 109 1.68 32.57 3.97
N ASP A 110 2.13 32.09 5.14
CA ASP A 110 3.54 31.87 5.45
C ASP A 110 4.09 30.55 4.89
N GLY A 111 3.21 29.57 4.62
CA GLY A 111 3.58 28.23 4.14
C GLY A 111 4.21 27.31 5.18
N GLN A 112 3.98 27.60 6.47
CA GLN A 112 4.50 26.85 7.61
C GLN A 112 3.66 27.06 8.86
N GLY A 113 3.90 26.27 9.92
CA GLY A 113 3.27 26.46 11.23
C GLY A 113 2.09 25.54 11.55
N LEU A 114 1.60 24.75 10.58
CA LEU A 114 0.61 23.70 10.83
C LEU A 114 1.30 22.34 11.02
N SER A 115 0.79 21.53 11.95
CA SER A 115 1.23 20.15 12.13
C SER A 115 0.70 19.24 11.02
N ILE A 116 1.34 18.08 10.82
CA ILE A 116 0.93 17.06 9.85
C ILE A 116 -0.53 16.65 10.10
N ASP A 117 -0.91 16.39 11.35
CA ASP A 117 -2.28 15.99 11.70
C ASP A 117 -3.33 17.04 11.30
N ILE A 118 -3.01 18.32 11.46
CA ILE A 118 -3.90 19.43 11.06
C ILE A 118 -3.98 19.49 9.53
N LEU A 119 -2.83 19.41 8.84
CA LEU A 119 -2.76 19.42 7.39
C LEU A 119 -3.52 18.26 6.75
N GLU A 120 -3.43 17.05 7.29
CA GLU A 120 -4.19 15.89 6.82
C GLU A 120 -5.70 16.08 6.99
N LYS A 121 -6.13 16.60 8.15
CA LYS A 121 -7.54 16.89 8.40
C LYS A 121 -8.05 17.97 7.44
N LEU A 122 -7.29 19.03 7.20
CA LEU A 122 -7.64 20.09 6.25
C LEU A 122 -7.66 19.58 4.80
N ALA A 123 -6.71 18.73 4.41
CA ALA A 123 -6.67 18.11 3.09
C ALA A 123 -7.90 17.22 2.84
N LYS A 124 -8.33 16.44 3.84
CA LYS A 124 -9.57 15.64 3.76
C LYS A 124 -10.84 16.47 3.62
N LEU A 125 -10.85 17.70 4.13
CA LEU A 125 -11.97 18.63 3.93
C LEU A 125 -12.05 19.15 2.48
N SER A 126 -10.95 19.10 1.72
CA SER A 126 -10.90 19.53 0.31
C SER A 126 -11.50 18.53 -0.67
N SER A 127 -11.45 17.23 -0.36
CA SER A 127 -11.91 16.16 -1.25
C SER A 127 -13.43 15.90 -1.19
N SER A 128 -14.10 16.42 -0.16
CA SER A 128 -15.56 16.45 -0.07
C SER A 128 -16.09 17.64 -0.87
N GLN A 129 -16.12 17.52 -2.20
CA GLN A 129 -16.40 18.60 -3.16
C GLN A 129 -17.75 19.33 -2.96
N ASP A 130 -18.71 18.77 -2.22
CA ASP A 130 -20.07 19.32 -2.25
C ASP A 130 -20.40 20.37 -1.20
N ASP A 131 -19.80 20.38 -0.01
CA ASP A 131 -20.44 21.06 1.13
C ASP A 131 -19.43 21.78 2.05
N ALA A 132 -18.75 22.78 1.49
CA ALA A 132 -17.86 23.67 2.22
C ALA A 132 -18.66 24.72 3.02
N ASN A 133 -18.92 24.41 4.29
CA ASN A 133 -19.38 25.36 5.33
C ASN A 133 -18.74 26.75 5.20
N THR A 134 -19.43 27.79 5.69
CA THR A 134 -19.03 29.22 5.74
C THR A 134 -17.56 29.48 6.11
N PHE A 135 -16.95 28.60 6.91
CA PHE A 135 -15.54 28.63 7.28
C PHE A 135 -14.57 28.36 6.12
N LEU A 136 -14.80 27.27 5.37
CA LEU A 136 -14.01 26.91 4.19
C LEU A 136 -14.21 27.98 3.10
N PHE A 137 -15.44 28.47 2.93
CA PHE A 137 -15.75 29.57 2.04
C PHE A 137 -14.95 30.84 2.38
N HIS A 138 -14.81 31.18 3.67
CA HIS A 138 -14.03 32.34 4.10
C HIS A 138 -12.53 32.15 3.85
N ILE A 139 -11.96 30.96 4.17
CA ILE A 139 -10.55 30.67 3.88
C ILE A 139 -10.28 30.71 2.37
N LEU A 140 -11.14 30.11 1.55
CA LEU A 140 -11.01 30.10 0.09
C LEU A 140 -11.17 31.49 -0.53
N LYS A 141 -11.98 32.36 0.07
CA LYS A 141 -12.11 33.75 -0.38
C LYS A 141 -10.89 34.61 -0.03
N VAL A 142 -10.28 34.36 1.12
CA VAL A 142 -9.12 35.14 1.58
C VAL A 142 -7.82 34.63 0.95
N ILE A 143 -7.70 33.32 0.73
CA ILE A 143 -6.48 32.68 0.24
C ILE A 143 -6.74 31.99 -1.09
N PRO A 144 -6.22 32.52 -2.20
CA PRO A 144 -6.26 31.84 -3.49
C PRO A 144 -5.63 30.45 -3.41
N SER A 145 -6.33 29.46 -3.96
CA SER A 145 -5.87 28.06 -4.00
C SER A 145 -5.56 27.46 -2.62
N ALA A 146 -6.30 27.85 -1.57
CA ALA A 146 -6.04 27.44 -0.19
C ALA A 146 -5.84 25.92 -0.03
N PHE A 147 -6.65 25.08 -0.68
CA PHE A 147 -6.50 23.63 -0.62
C PHE A 147 -5.22 23.12 -1.28
N THR A 148 -4.84 23.69 -2.42
CA THR A 148 -3.58 23.37 -3.08
C THR A 148 -2.40 23.77 -2.19
N ARG A 149 -2.50 24.89 -1.46
CA ARG A 149 -1.49 25.29 -0.45
C ARG A 149 -1.40 24.31 0.72
N VAL A 150 -2.54 23.85 1.24
CA VAL A 150 -2.59 22.79 2.28
C VAL A 150 -1.88 21.53 1.79
N ASN A 151 -2.21 21.06 0.58
CA ASN A 151 -1.59 19.87 0.00
C ASN A 151 -0.09 20.04 -0.25
N ALA A 152 0.34 21.23 -0.68
CA ALA A 152 1.76 21.56 -0.84
C ALA A 152 2.52 21.53 0.50
N MET A 153 1.93 22.11 1.55
CA MET A 153 2.49 22.08 2.90
C MET A 153 2.54 20.65 3.47
N LEU A 154 1.48 19.85 3.25
CA LEU A 154 1.46 18.44 3.67
C LEU A 154 2.54 17.63 2.95
N PHE A 155 2.66 17.81 1.65
CA PHE A 155 3.72 17.20 0.85
C PHE A 155 5.11 17.57 1.40
N ARG A 156 5.35 18.86 1.65
CA ARG A 156 6.61 19.33 2.24
C ARG A 156 6.96 18.61 3.54
N SER A 157 5.98 18.46 4.43
CA SER A 157 6.17 17.80 5.73
C SER A 157 6.49 16.31 5.60
N ASN A 158 5.92 15.63 4.61
CA ASN A 158 6.09 14.20 4.41
C ASN A 158 7.26 13.82 3.49
N TYR A 159 7.68 14.74 2.61
CA TYR A 159 8.61 14.48 1.51
C TYR A 159 9.89 13.77 1.96
N LYS A 160 10.53 14.24 3.05
CA LYS A 160 11.77 13.64 3.57
C LYS A 160 11.60 12.18 4.00
N SER A 161 10.46 11.83 4.60
CA SER A 161 10.16 10.45 4.99
C SER A 161 9.85 9.59 3.76
N GLU A 162 9.04 10.11 2.84
CA GLU A 162 8.64 9.38 1.64
C GLU A 162 9.84 9.09 0.71
N ILE A 163 10.72 10.07 0.50
CA ILE A 163 11.92 9.88 -0.33
C ILE A 163 12.94 8.96 0.34
N LEU A 164 13.07 9.01 1.67
CA LEU A 164 13.93 8.10 2.42
C LEU A 164 13.46 6.65 2.28
N GLN A 165 12.16 6.39 2.44
CA GLN A 165 11.59 5.05 2.28
C GLN A 165 11.82 4.50 0.85
N LEU A 166 11.72 5.35 -0.17
CA LEU A 166 12.03 4.98 -1.55
C LEU A 166 13.51 4.61 -1.72
N LYS A 167 14.43 5.39 -1.14
CA LYS A 167 15.88 5.11 -1.16
C LYS A 167 16.23 3.82 -0.41
N GLU A 168 15.61 3.57 0.75
CA GLU A 168 15.80 2.32 1.50
C GLU A 168 15.32 1.10 0.71
N SER A 169 14.19 1.24 0.00
CA SER A 169 13.68 0.20 -0.89
C SER A 169 14.63 -0.08 -2.04
N LEU A 170 15.19 0.97 -2.67
CA LEU A 170 16.21 0.86 -3.70
C LEU A 170 17.45 0.10 -3.20
N GLN A 171 17.95 0.50 -2.03
CA GLN A 171 19.12 -0.12 -1.43
C GLN A 171 18.87 -1.60 -1.08
N ALA A 172 17.71 -1.92 -0.51
CA ALA A 172 17.34 -3.31 -0.19
C ALA A 172 17.28 -4.18 -1.46
N LEU A 173 16.72 -3.66 -2.56
CA LEU A 173 16.70 -4.36 -3.84
C LEU A 173 18.11 -4.55 -4.40
N GLU A 174 18.93 -3.49 -4.48
CA GLU A 174 20.29 -3.58 -5.03
C GLU A 174 21.15 -4.57 -4.24
N MET A 175 21.15 -4.44 -2.90
CA MET A 175 21.91 -5.31 -2.02
C MET A 175 21.39 -6.74 -2.04
N GLY A 176 20.07 -6.95 -2.06
CA GLY A 176 19.47 -8.29 -2.13
C GLY A 176 19.87 -9.00 -3.42
N TYR A 177 19.80 -8.34 -4.58
CA TYR A 177 20.25 -8.95 -5.83
C TYR A 177 21.76 -9.18 -5.88
N ASN A 178 22.55 -8.29 -5.28
CA ASN A 178 23.99 -8.50 -5.14
C ASN A 178 24.31 -9.72 -4.27
N GLU A 179 23.61 -9.91 -3.15
CA GLU A 179 23.74 -11.10 -2.30
C GLU A 179 23.46 -12.37 -3.11
N LEU A 180 22.37 -12.40 -3.88
CA LEU A 180 22.04 -13.54 -4.73
C LEU A 180 23.11 -13.84 -5.79
N ARG A 181 23.87 -12.84 -6.24
CA ARG A 181 24.88 -13.00 -7.31
C ARG A 181 26.26 -13.38 -6.78
N THR A 182 26.58 -12.97 -5.55
CA THR A 182 27.96 -13.00 -5.03
C THR A 182 28.14 -13.98 -3.86
N ARG A 183 27.07 -14.37 -3.16
CA ARG A 183 27.18 -15.29 -2.03
C ARG A 183 27.49 -16.71 -2.51
N VAL A 184 28.76 -17.08 -2.40
CA VAL A 184 29.31 -18.38 -2.81
C VAL A 184 28.54 -19.56 -2.20
N ILE A 185 28.09 -19.41 -0.95
CA ILE A 185 27.34 -20.45 -0.23
C ILE A 185 26.04 -20.85 -0.94
N PHE A 186 25.30 -19.88 -1.48
CA PHE A 186 24.07 -20.15 -2.23
C PHE A 186 24.38 -20.89 -3.52
N LEU A 187 25.41 -20.46 -4.25
CA LEU A 187 25.86 -21.15 -5.47
C LEU A 187 26.31 -22.60 -5.19
N LYS A 188 26.96 -22.84 -4.05
CA LYS A 188 27.37 -24.18 -3.62
C LYS A 188 26.19 -25.08 -3.25
N LEU A 189 25.14 -24.53 -2.65
CA LEU A 189 23.89 -25.26 -2.40
C LEU A 189 23.22 -25.65 -3.72
N LEU A 190 23.10 -24.73 -4.68
CA LEU A 190 22.56 -25.03 -6.00
C LEU A 190 23.38 -26.11 -6.73
N GLU A 191 24.71 -26.06 -6.64
CA GLU A 191 25.61 -27.07 -7.20
C GLU A 191 25.36 -28.46 -6.57
N ALA A 192 25.25 -28.53 -5.24
CA ALA A 192 25.00 -29.77 -4.52
C ALA A 192 23.63 -30.38 -4.88
N ILE A 193 22.60 -29.54 -4.97
CA ILE A 193 21.24 -29.95 -5.37
C ILE A 193 21.24 -30.49 -6.80
N LEU A 194 21.92 -29.81 -7.74
CA LEU A 194 22.02 -30.28 -9.13
C LEU A 194 22.71 -31.64 -9.21
N LYS A 195 23.82 -31.82 -8.48
CA LYS A 195 24.55 -33.09 -8.42
C LYS A 195 23.70 -34.22 -7.84
N ALA A 196 23.02 -33.97 -6.72
CA ALA A 196 22.12 -34.94 -6.09
C ALA A 196 20.97 -35.31 -7.04
N GLY A 197 20.30 -34.32 -7.62
CA GLY A 197 19.20 -34.52 -8.57
C GLY A 197 19.64 -35.33 -9.80
N ASN A 198 20.79 -35.03 -10.40
CA ASN A 198 21.32 -35.79 -11.53
C ASN A 198 21.65 -37.25 -11.18
N LYS A 199 22.17 -37.48 -9.98
CA LYS A 199 22.43 -38.85 -9.50
C LYS A 199 21.13 -39.63 -9.29
N MET A 200 20.12 -39.00 -8.72
CA MET A 200 18.79 -39.60 -8.48
C MET A 200 18.03 -39.88 -9.78
N ASN A 201 18.18 -39.02 -10.79
CA ASN A 201 17.49 -39.12 -12.07
C ASN A 201 18.31 -39.86 -13.14
N ALA A 202 19.41 -40.51 -12.77
CA ALA A 202 20.26 -41.24 -13.71
C ALA A 202 19.46 -42.31 -14.48
N GLY A 203 19.65 -42.39 -15.80
CA GLY A 203 18.92 -43.31 -16.67
C GLY A 203 17.49 -42.87 -17.03
N THR A 204 17.05 -41.69 -16.60
CA THR A 204 15.76 -41.11 -17.01
C THR A 204 15.98 -39.89 -17.91
N SER A 205 14.92 -39.43 -18.58
CA SER A 205 14.93 -38.17 -19.34
C SER A 205 15.16 -36.92 -18.48
N ARG A 206 15.12 -37.05 -17.14
CA ARG A 206 15.38 -35.97 -16.17
C ARG A 206 16.82 -35.95 -15.66
N GLY A 207 17.64 -36.95 -16.01
CA GLY A 207 19.06 -37.02 -15.65
C GLY A 207 19.93 -36.10 -16.52
N ASN A 208 21.22 -35.98 -16.17
CA ASN A 208 22.20 -35.18 -16.90
C ASN A 208 21.78 -33.72 -17.17
N ALA A 209 20.95 -33.15 -16.29
CA ALA A 209 20.56 -31.75 -16.35
C ALA A 209 21.78 -30.85 -16.14
N GLN A 210 21.88 -29.77 -16.90
CA GLN A 210 22.90 -28.72 -16.72
C GLN A 210 22.42 -27.60 -15.77
N ARG A 211 21.11 -27.48 -15.60
CA ARG A 211 20.43 -26.48 -14.78
C ARG A 211 19.03 -26.99 -14.41
N PHE A 212 18.44 -26.41 -13.38
CA PHE A 212 17.05 -26.68 -12.98
C PHE A 212 16.32 -25.36 -12.72
N ASN A 213 14.99 -25.38 -12.76
CA ASN A 213 14.17 -24.22 -12.39
C ASN A 213 14.21 -24.03 -10.88
N LEU A 214 14.53 -22.83 -10.39
CA LEU A 214 14.61 -22.53 -8.96
C LEU A 214 13.32 -22.83 -8.17
N SER A 215 12.15 -22.91 -8.83
CA SER A 215 10.91 -23.36 -8.18
C SER A 215 11.03 -24.78 -7.58
N ALA A 216 11.95 -25.61 -8.09
CA ALA A 216 12.23 -26.94 -7.54
C ALA A 216 12.81 -26.90 -6.11
N LEU A 217 13.43 -25.80 -5.68
CA LEU A 217 13.98 -25.64 -4.34
C LEU A 217 12.91 -25.85 -3.26
N ARG A 218 11.67 -25.42 -3.53
CA ARG A 218 10.52 -25.55 -2.63
C ARG A 218 10.11 -26.99 -2.35
N LYS A 219 10.51 -27.93 -3.21
CA LYS A 219 10.08 -29.34 -3.16
C LYS A 219 11.12 -30.26 -2.52
N LEU A 220 12.28 -29.73 -2.12
CA LEU A 220 13.39 -30.56 -1.62
C LEU A 220 13.07 -31.22 -0.27
N SER A 221 12.20 -30.60 0.52
CA SER A 221 11.71 -31.15 1.79
C SER A 221 10.68 -32.28 1.61
N ASP A 222 10.03 -32.35 0.44
CA ASP A 222 9.00 -33.35 0.15
C ASP A 222 9.60 -34.69 -0.29
N VAL A 223 10.80 -34.64 -0.88
CA VAL A 223 11.51 -35.84 -1.35
C VAL A 223 12.17 -36.54 -0.17
N LYS A 224 11.66 -37.72 0.19
CA LYS A 224 12.14 -38.50 1.34
C LYS A 224 12.91 -39.74 0.92
N SER A 225 13.82 -40.18 1.78
CA SER A 225 14.51 -41.46 1.71
C SER A 225 13.53 -42.64 1.82
N THR A 226 13.99 -43.85 1.49
CA THR A 226 13.21 -45.10 1.58
C THR A 226 12.68 -45.39 2.99
N ASN A 227 13.38 -44.90 4.03
CA ASN A 227 12.94 -45.03 5.41
C ASN A 227 11.99 -43.91 5.88
N GLY A 228 11.67 -42.94 5.01
CA GLY A 228 10.78 -41.81 5.29
C GLY A 228 11.31 -40.76 6.28
N LYS A 229 12.52 -40.94 6.83
CA LYS A 229 13.07 -40.11 7.92
C LYS A 229 13.98 -38.98 7.44
N THR A 230 14.63 -39.13 6.30
CA THR A 230 15.61 -38.16 5.78
C THR A 230 15.06 -37.50 4.53
N THR A 231 14.97 -36.18 4.53
CA THR A 231 14.60 -35.41 3.32
C THR A 231 15.82 -35.24 2.42
N LEU A 232 15.61 -34.99 1.13
CA LEU A 232 16.70 -34.68 0.20
C LEU A 232 17.44 -33.41 0.63
N LEU A 233 16.71 -32.41 1.13
CA LEU A 233 17.33 -31.21 1.70
C LEU A 233 18.24 -31.54 2.89
N TYR A 234 17.77 -32.35 3.84
CA TYR A 234 18.58 -32.81 4.97
C TYR A 234 19.84 -33.52 4.50
N PHE A 235 19.71 -34.43 3.53
CA PHE A 235 20.86 -35.14 2.96
C PHE A 235 21.88 -34.17 2.35
N VAL A 236 21.44 -33.22 1.52
CA VAL A 236 22.31 -32.24 0.85
C VAL A 236 23.06 -31.35 1.86
N VAL A 237 22.38 -30.93 2.93
CA VAL A 237 22.97 -30.08 3.98
C VAL A 237 23.92 -30.87 4.89
N GLU A 238 23.57 -32.11 5.26
CA GLU A 238 24.38 -32.95 6.16
C GLU A 238 25.63 -33.54 5.47
N GLN A 239 25.65 -33.64 4.13
CA GLN A 239 26.61 -34.48 3.42
C GLN A 239 28.08 -34.16 3.76
N ARG A 240 28.77 -35.18 4.29
CA ARG A 240 30.11 -35.09 4.91
C ARG A 240 31.24 -34.65 3.97
N ASP A 241 31.10 -34.89 2.66
CA ASP A 241 32.09 -34.50 1.65
C ASP A 241 31.95 -33.03 1.23
N ASN A 242 30.89 -32.34 1.65
CA ASN A 242 30.78 -30.90 1.50
C ASN A 242 31.57 -30.21 2.62
N LYS A 243 32.91 -30.30 2.52
CA LYS A 243 33.86 -29.70 3.48
C LYS A 243 33.56 -28.22 3.75
N TYR A 244 33.03 -27.50 2.76
CA TYR A 244 32.59 -26.11 2.86
C TYR A 244 31.37 -25.94 3.78
N LEU A 245 30.28 -26.71 3.57
CA LEU A 245 29.10 -26.66 4.44
C LEU A 245 29.37 -27.19 5.83
N LYS A 246 30.24 -28.20 5.96
CA LYS A 246 30.60 -28.81 7.25
C LYS A 246 31.48 -27.90 8.12
N GLN A 247 32.48 -27.22 7.55
CA GLN A 247 33.28 -26.23 8.29
C GLN A 247 32.48 -24.98 8.65
N ARG A 248 31.48 -24.63 7.82
CA ARG A 248 30.57 -23.52 8.10
C ARG A 248 29.29 -23.97 8.79
N LEU A 249 29.11 -25.21 9.24
CA LEU A 249 27.85 -25.64 9.89
C LEU A 249 27.50 -24.78 11.12
N PRO A 250 28.46 -24.38 11.97
CA PRO A 250 28.23 -23.36 13.02
C PRO A 250 27.96 -21.94 12.48
N ALA A 251 28.27 -21.68 11.21
CA ALA A 251 27.98 -20.46 10.46
C ALA A 251 26.79 -20.62 9.46
N VAL A 252 26.14 -21.78 9.40
CA VAL A 252 24.93 -22.07 8.60
C VAL A 252 23.69 -22.05 9.51
N GLU A 253 23.87 -22.11 10.84
CA GLU A 253 22.84 -21.58 11.75
C GLU A 253 22.69 -20.08 11.50
N GLY A 254 21.60 -19.70 10.82
CA GLY A 254 21.36 -18.33 10.39
C GLY A 254 21.95 -18.02 9.03
N LEU A 255 21.96 -18.98 8.09
CA LEU A 255 22.30 -18.69 6.71
C LEU A 255 21.38 -17.59 6.15
N SER A 256 20.10 -17.60 6.53
CA SER A 256 19.16 -16.52 6.19
C SER A 256 19.63 -15.14 6.66
N ASN A 257 20.44 -15.04 7.72
CA ASN A 257 21.01 -13.78 8.20
C ASN A 257 22.09 -13.23 7.24
N GLU A 258 22.80 -14.09 6.49
CA GLU A 258 23.71 -13.65 5.43
C GLU A 258 22.99 -13.04 4.21
N PHE A 259 21.65 -13.20 4.16
CA PHE A 259 20.74 -12.70 3.13
C PHE A 259 19.70 -11.72 3.71
N ASN A 260 20.10 -10.86 4.65
CA ASN A 260 19.18 -9.91 5.28
C ASN A 260 18.50 -8.98 4.25
N ASN A 261 19.17 -8.61 3.16
CA ASN A 261 18.56 -7.75 2.15
C ASN A 261 17.55 -8.51 1.27
N VAL A 262 17.71 -9.82 1.06
CA VAL A 262 16.64 -10.66 0.50
C VAL A 262 15.39 -10.59 1.39
N ASN A 263 15.54 -10.68 2.72
CA ASN A 263 14.41 -10.60 3.65
C ASN A 263 13.69 -9.24 3.61
N LYS A 264 14.44 -8.14 3.45
CA LYS A 264 13.87 -6.81 3.25
C LYS A 264 13.17 -6.70 1.90
N ALA A 265 13.81 -7.18 0.84
CA ALA A 265 13.31 -7.08 -0.53
C ALA A 265 12.03 -7.88 -0.77
N VAL A 266 11.81 -9.01 -0.09
CA VAL A 266 10.54 -9.77 -0.15
C VAL A 266 9.35 -8.94 0.33
N ARG A 267 9.55 -7.97 1.22
CA ARG A 267 8.49 -7.13 1.78
C ARG A 267 8.12 -5.93 0.88
N ILE A 268 8.86 -5.72 -0.20
CA ILE A 268 8.61 -4.60 -1.11
C ILE A 268 7.47 -4.96 -2.07
N GLU A 269 6.42 -4.15 -2.05
CA GLU A 269 5.38 -4.17 -3.08
C GLU A 269 5.89 -3.46 -4.33
N LEU A 270 6.18 -4.23 -5.38
CA LEU A 270 6.87 -3.69 -6.56
C LEU A 270 6.08 -2.59 -7.26
N ASP A 271 4.76 -2.75 -7.41
CA ASP A 271 3.92 -1.76 -8.09
C ASP A 271 3.85 -0.46 -7.29
N THR A 272 3.65 -0.56 -5.98
CA THR A 272 3.71 0.59 -5.06
C THR A 272 5.06 1.31 -5.20
N PHE A 273 6.17 0.56 -5.11
CA PHE A 273 7.53 1.09 -5.26
C PHE A 273 7.79 1.77 -6.61
N ILE A 274 7.34 1.17 -7.73
CA ILE A 274 7.49 1.77 -9.07
C ILE A 274 6.73 3.09 -9.14
N ASN A 275 5.51 3.12 -8.59
CA ASN A 275 4.62 4.26 -8.67
C ASN A 275 4.97 5.38 -7.67
N THR A 276 5.68 5.09 -6.58
CA THR A 276 6.09 6.09 -5.58
C THR A 276 6.86 7.24 -6.20
N TYR A 277 7.83 6.95 -7.09
CA TYR A 277 8.58 8.00 -7.78
C TYR A 277 7.65 8.91 -8.60
N SER A 278 6.77 8.32 -9.41
CA SER A 278 5.84 9.07 -10.26
C SER A 278 4.89 9.94 -9.43
N ALA A 279 4.42 9.43 -8.28
CA ALA A 279 3.56 10.17 -7.36
C ALA A 279 4.28 11.34 -6.67
N LEU A 280 5.56 11.16 -6.29
CA LEU A 280 6.39 12.26 -5.77
C LEU A 280 6.65 13.31 -6.84
N ALA A 281 7.06 12.88 -8.04
CA ALA A 281 7.35 13.77 -9.16
C ALA A 281 6.12 14.59 -9.59
N SER A 282 4.93 13.96 -9.63
CA SER A 282 3.68 14.63 -10.00
C SER A 282 3.32 15.73 -8.99
N ARG A 283 3.40 15.44 -7.68
CA ARG A 283 3.18 16.45 -6.63
C ARG A 283 4.18 17.61 -6.70
N VAL A 284 5.44 17.35 -7.06
CA VAL A 284 6.43 18.42 -7.28
C VAL A 284 6.04 19.31 -8.47
N VAL A 285 5.53 18.74 -9.55
CA VAL A 285 5.04 19.51 -10.70
C VAL A 285 3.83 20.36 -10.32
N GLU A 286 2.86 19.79 -9.60
CA GLU A 286 1.67 20.52 -9.11
C GLU A 286 2.06 21.72 -8.23
N ILE A 287 3.04 21.54 -7.33
CA ILE A 287 3.55 22.63 -6.48
C ILE A 287 4.29 23.68 -7.30
N TRP A 288 5.08 23.26 -8.30
CA TRP A 288 5.74 24.19 -9.21
C TRP A 288 4.75 25.04 -10.00
N GLU A 289 3.67 24.44 -10.50
CA GLU A 289 2.58 25.16 -11.18
C GLU A 289 1.90 26.14 -10.22
N LEU A 290 1.58 25.72 -8.99
CA LEU A 290 1.00 26.60 -7.97
C LEU A 290 1.90 27.81 -7.67
N VAL A 291 3.19 27.58 -7.46
CA VAL A 291 4.18 28.64 -7.19
C VAL A 291 4.27 29.61 -8.37
N THR A 292 4.24 29.10 -9.60
CA THR A 292 4.30 29.92 -10.82
C THR A 292 3.05 30.80 -10.97
N HIS A 293 1.86 30.25 -10.71
CA HIS A 293 0.60 31.01 -10.75
C HIS A 293 0.53 32.06 -9.63
N CYS A 294 1.07 31.77 -8.44
CA CYS A 294 1.06 32.71 -7.31
C CYS A 294 2.15 33.80 -7.42
N ALA A 295 3.24 33.54 -8.15
CA ALA A 295 4.37 34.47 -8.26
C ALA A 295 4.05 35.81 -8.96
N SER A 296 2.94 35.88 -9.71
CA SER A 296 2.48 37.10 -10.39
C SER A 296 1.62 38.01 -9.49
N SER A 297 1.10 37.50 -8.37
CA SER A 297 0.11 38.19 -7.53
C SER A 297 0.54 38.42 -6.09
N GLU A 298 1.49 37.64 -5.55
CA GLU A 298 1.89 37.71 -4.15
C GLU A 298 3.42 37.73 -3.96
N LYS A 299 3.91 38.54 -3.02
CA LYS A 299 5.21 38.35 -2.36
C LYS A 299 4.90 37.90 -0.93
N GLY A 300 5.20 36.65 -0.58
CA GLY A 300 4.81 36.09 0.72
C GLY A 300 5.67 34.91 1.14
N GLY A 301 5.55 34.51 2.41
CA GLY A 301 6.30 33.41 3.02
C GLY A 301 6.08 32.08 2.29
N PHE A 302 4.85 31.79 1.88
CA PHE A 302 4.50 30.56 1.17
C PHE A 302 5.37 30.33 -0.08
N LEU A 303 5.53 31.36 -0.92
CA LEU A 303 6.35 31.25 -2.13
C LEU A 303 7.82 30.98 -1.81
N LYS A 304 8.36 31.57 -0.74
CA LYS A 304 9.73 31.35 -0.31
C LYS A 304 9.93 29.90 0.14
N GLU A 305 9.04 29.40 0.99
CA GLU A 305 9.10 28.04 1.51
C GLU A 305 8.95 26.98 0.41
N MET A 306 7.96 27.14 -0.48
CA MET A 306 7.74 26.19 -1.58
C MET A 306 8.85 26.23 -2.62
N LYS A 307 9.43 27.40 -2.94
CA LYS A 307 10.61 27.47 -3.82
C LYS A 307 11.81 26.73 -3.24
N GLY A 308 12.06 26.89 -1.94
CA GLY A 308 13.12 26.14 -1.24
C GLY A 308 12.91 24.63 -1.38
N LEU A 309 11.69 24.15 -1.12
CA LEU A 309 11.32 22.75 -1.30
C LEU A 309 11.55 22.25 -2.74
N LEU A 310 11.13 23.02 -3.75
CA LEU A 310 11.25 22.62 -5.15
C LEU A 310 12.72 22.45 -5.58
N GLU A 311 13.61 23.35 -5.13
CA GLU A 311 15.05 23.21 -5.37
C GLU A 311 15.64 21.97 -4.69
N GLU A 312 15.24 21.68 -3.44
CA GLU A 312 15.63 20.46 -2.74
C GLU A 312 15.15 19.19 -3.49
N CYS A 313 13.89 19.18 -3.95
CA CYS A 313 13.30 18.03 -4.62
C CYS A 313 13.95 17.75 -6.00
N LYS A 314 14.36 18.79 -6.73
CA LYS A 314 14.76 18.69 -8.14
C LYS A 314 15.94 17.76 -8.36
N GLU A 315 17.04 17.98 -7.63
CA GLU A 315 18.23 17.14 -7.78
C GLU A 315 18.05 15.77 -7.11
N GLU A 316 17.34 15.72 -5.97
CA GLU A 316 17.12 14.47 -5.26
C GLU A 316 16.25 13.48 -6.04
N LEU A 317 15.14 13.94 -6.61
CA LEU A 317 14.28 13.10 -7.46
C LEU A 317 14.99 12.64 -8.72
N LYS A 318 15.87 13.47 -9.30
CA LYS A 318 16.69 13.08 -10.46
C LYS A 318 17.65 11.95 -10.11
N LEU A 319 18.34 12.03 -8.97
CA LEU A 319 19.21 10.96 -8.49
C LEU A 319 18.43 9.67 -8.23
N VAL A 320 17.32 9.78 -7.49
CA VAL A 320 16.47 8.62 -7.16
C VAL A 320 15.89 7.96 -8.41
N ARG A 321 15.55 8.74 -9.45
CA ARG A 321 15.11 8.18 -10.74
C ARG A 321 16.19 7.35 -11.43
N ASN A 322 17.42 7.87 -11.45
CA ASN A 322 18.54 7.15 -12.05
C ASN A 322 18.82 5.85 -11.29
N ASP A 323 18.80 5.89 -9.96
CA ASP A 323 18.96 4.71 -9.11
C ASP A 323 17.83 3.70 -9.33
N GLN A 324 16.58 4.17 -9.44
CA GLN A 324 15.43 3.30 -9.76
C GLN A 324 15.61 2.59 -11.09
N ASN A 325 16.02 3.30 -12.14
CA ASN A 325 16.26 2.71 -13.45
C ASN A 325 17.39 1.67 -13.40
N ARG A 326 18.51 1.99 -12.73
CA ARG A 326 19.65 1.08 -12.57
C ARG A 326 19.26 -0.17 -11.78
N THR A 327 18.55 -0.01 -10.68
CA THR A 327 18.05 -1.11 -9.84
C THR A 327 17.09 -2.00 -10.61
N MET A 328 16.19 -1.43 -11.40
CA MET A 328 15.27 -2.22 -12.24
C MET A 328 15.98 -2.99 -13.36
N GLU A 329 17.07 -2.46 -13.92
CA GLU A 329 17.91 -3.23 -14.84
C GLU A 329 18.66 -4.37 -14.15
N LEU A 330 19.13 -4.17 -12.92
CA LEU A 330 19.72 -5.23 -12.10
C LEU A 330 18.71 -6.33 -11.77
N VAL A 331 17.47 -5.96 -11.41
CA VAL A 331 16.34 -6.87 -11.17
C VAL A 331 16.12 -7.77 -12.39
N LYS A 332 16.00 -7.17 -13.59
CA LYS A 332 15.77 -7.91 -14.84
C LYS A 332 16.93 -8.85 -15.17
N ARG A 333 18.18 -8.35 -15.08
CA ARG A 333 19.38 -9.13 -15.43
C ARG A 333 19.58 -10.31 -14.48
N THR A 334 19.39 -10.11 -13.18
CA THR A 334 19.55 -11.18 -12.19
C THR A 334 18.40 -12.18 -12.23
N THR A 335 17.18 -11.70 -12.46
CA THR A 335 16.02 -12.58 -12.72
C THR A 335 16.29 -13.48 -13.92
N LYS A 336 16.76 -12.91 -15.04
CA LYS A 336 17.12 -13.67 -16.24
C LYS A 336 18.27 -14.65 -16.00
N TYR A 337 19.24 -14.29 -15.17
CA TYR A 337 20.36 -15.18 -14.82
C TYR A 337 19.88 -16.48 -14.17
N TYR A 338 18.85 -16.42 -13.33
CA TYR A 338 18.31 -17.58 -12.61
C TYR A 338 17.15 -18.29 -13.32
N GLN A 339 16.55 -17.68 -14.33
CA GLN A 339 15.56 -18.32 -15.17
C GLN A 339 16.24 -19.34 -16.08
N ALA A 340 15.96 -20.63 -15.85
CA ALA A 340 16.42 -21.70 -16.73
C ALA A 340 15.75 -21.54 -18.11
N GLY A 341 16.47 -20.96 -19.08
CA GLY A 341 15.96 -20.71 -20.42
C GLY A 341 15.30 -21.95 -21.02
N GLY A 342 14.03 -21.80 -21.42
CA GLY A 342 13.19 -22.84 -22.03
C GLY A 342 11.76 -22.95 -21.46
N SER A 343 11.48 -22.44 -20.26
CA SER A 343 10.12 -22.50 -19.69
C SER A 343 9.22 -21.38 -20.22
N LYS A 344 8.00 -21.73 -20.66
CA LYS A 344 6.91 -20.76 -20.89
C LYS A 344 6.50 -20.00 -19.61
N GLU A 345 6.92 -20.49 -18.44
CA GLU A 345 6.85 -19.77 -17.16
C GLU A 345 7.91 -18.66 -17.13
N LYS A 346 7.56 -17.50 -17.69
CA LYS A 346 8.13 -16.24 -17.17
C LYS A 346 7.62 -16.08 -15.76
N TRP A 347 8.49 -15.74 -14.81
CA TRP A 347 8.04 -15.28 -13.50
C TRP A 347 7.09 -14.09 -13.72
N GLY A 348 5.86 -14.21 -13.22
CA GLY A 348 4.84 -13.17 -13.39
C GLY A 348 5.21 -11.89 -12.63
N HIS A 349 5.99 -12.03 -11.55
CA HIS A 349 6.44 -10.93 -10.71
C HIS A 349 7.98 -10.89 -10.61
N PRO A 350 8.64 -9.76 -10.92
CA PRO A 350 10.10 -9.64 -10.87
C PRO A 350 10.74 -9.96 -9.51
N LEU A 351 10.04 -9.73 -8.39
CA LEU A 351 10.57 -10.06 -7.05
C LEU A 351 10.29 -11.52 -6.62
N GLN A 352 9.68 -12.34 -7.48
CA GLN A 352 9.40 -13.75 -7.18
C GLN A 352 10.68 -14.53 -6.83
N LEU A 353 11.83 -14.14 -7.38
CA LEU A 353 13.12 -14.72 -7.02
C LEU A 353 13.40 -14.63 -5.53
N PHE A 354 13.19 -13.45 -4.94
CA PHE A 354 13.44 -13.23 -3.52
C PHE A 354 12.54 -14.12 -2.66
N VAL A 355 11.28 -14.30 -3.05
CA VAL A 355 10.34 -15.17 -2.35
C VAL A 355 10.82 -16.63 -2.38
N ILE A 356 11.19 -17.14 -3.56
CA ILE A 356 11.69 -18.52 -3.73
C ILE A 356 12.95 -18.74 -2.88
N VAL A 357 13.91 -17.80 -2.95
CA VAL A 357 15.18 -17.94 -2.23
C VAL A 357 14.97 -17.81 -0.73
N LYS A 358 14.14 -16.87 -0.27
CA LYS A 358 13.83 -16.73 1.16
C LYS A 358 13.27 -18.03 1.73
N GLU A 359 12.23 -18.58 1.11
CA GLU A 359 11.63 -19.84 1.58
C GLU A 359 12.64 -21.00 1.57
N PHE A 360 13.51 -21.06 0.55
CA PHE A 360 14.60 -22.03 0.51
C PHE A 360 15.57 -21.87 1.68
N LEU A 361 15.99 -20.64 1.99
CA LEU A 361 16.88 -20.34 3.10
C LEU A 361 16.23 -20.69 4.45
N ASP A 362 14.94 -20.39 4.62
CA ASP A 362 14.19 -20.75 5.84
C ASP A 362 14.13 -22.28 6.04
N MET A 363 13.95 -23.04 4.94
CA MET A 363 14.00 -24.50 4.99
C MET A 363 15.41 -25.02 5.33
N VAL A 364 16.47 -24.39 4.79
CA VAL A 364 17.86 -24.75 5.12
C VAL A 364 18.15 -24.50 6.60
N ASP A 365 17.77 -23.34 7.14
CA ASP A 365 17.97 -23.02 8.55
C ASP A 365 17.25 -24.02 9.47
N THR A 366 16.02 -24.41 9.11
CA THR A 366 15.26 -25.44 9.84
C THR A 366 16.01 -26.77 9.87
N VAL A 367 16.52 -27.22 8.71
CA VAL A 367 17.30 -28.45 8.59
C VAL A 367 18.61 -28.36 9.38
N CYS A 368 19.31 -27.23 9.34
CA CYS A 368 20.53 -27.01 10.12
C CYS A 368 20.26 -27.13 11.62
N ALA A 369 19.18 -26.52 12.12
CA ALA A 369 18.78 -26.64 13.51
C ALA A 369 18.43 -28.09 13.89
N ASP A 370 17.79 -28.86 13.01
CA ASP A 370 17.54 -30.29 13.22
C ASP A 370 18.84 -31.11 13.32
N ILE A 371 19.79 -30.86 12.42
CA ILE A 371 21.11 -31.52 12.41
C ILE A 371 21.86 -31.21 13.71
N SER A 372 21.92 -29.95 14.12
CA SER A 372 22.56 -29.51 15.38
C SER A 372 21.95 -30.22 16.59
N ARG A 373 20.61 -30.26 16.68
CA ARG A 373 19.90 -30.96 17.76
C ARG A 373 20.20 -32.46 17.79
N ASN A 374 20.27 -33.11 16.63
CA ASN A 374 20.58 -34.54 16.53
C ASN A 374 22.02 -34.87 16.91
N LEU A 375 22.98 -33.99 16.59
CA LEU A 375 24.38 -34.13 17.01
C LEU A 375 24.54 -33.99 18.53
N GLN A 376 23.87 -33.02 19.15
CA GLN A 376 23.88 -32.84 20.61
C GLN A 376 23.31 -34.07 21.34
N LYS A 377 22.20 -34.63 20.86
CA LYS A 377 21.61 -35.86 21.41
C LYS A 377 22.56 -37.05 21.33
N LYS A 378 23.27 -37.22 20.20
CA LYS A 378 24.26 -38.31 20.04
C LYS A 378 25.43 -38.17 21.02
N ASN A 379 25.95 -36.95 21.19
CA ASN A 379 27.08 -36.70 22.11
C ASN A 379 26.69 -36.83 23.59
N GLY A 380 25.45 -36.48 23.97
CA GLY A 380 24.95 -36.66 25.34
C GLY A 380 24.64 -38.11 25.72
N THR A 381 24.41 -39.00 24.73
CA THR A 381 24.15 -40.43 25.01
C THR A 381 25.45 -41.19 25.28
N THR A 382 26.58 -40.73 24.75
CA THR A 382 27.91 -41.33 24.98
C THR A 382 28.53 -41.05 26.35
N SER A 383 28.08 -40.03 27.09
CA SER A 383 28.68 -39.71 28.40
C SER A 383 28.10 -40.50 29.59
N VAL A 384 26.99 -41.22 29.39
CA VAL A 384 26.29 -41.97 30.46
C VAL A 384 26.74 -43.43 30.54
N ALA A 385 27.44 -43.95 29.52
CA ALA A 385 27.84 -45.35 29.42
C ALA A 385 29.23 -45.68 29.99
N SER A 386 29.94 -44.71 30.59
CA SER A 386 31.29 -44.91 31.16
C SER A 386 31.29 -44.72 32.68
N SER A 387 30.72 -45.68 33.40
CA SER A 387 31.06 -45.92 34.81
C SER A 387 31.06 -47.43 35.02
N PRO A 388 32.23 -48.06 35.26
CA PRO A 388 32.27 -49.48 35.58
C PRO A 388 31.69 -49.70 36.98
N PRO A 389 30.98 -50.81 37.24
CA PRO A 389 30.60 -51.16 38.60
C PRO A 389 31.86 -51.49 39.42
N LEU A 390 31.90 -50.97 40.65
CA LEU A 390 32.91 -51.22 41.68
C LEU A 390 32.94 -52.68 42.14
#